data_AF-A0A1E7GYN6-F1
#
_entry.id   AF-A0A1E7GYN6-F1
#
_cell.length_a   1.000
_cell.length_b   1.000
_cell.length_c   1.000
_cell.angle_alpha   90.00
_cell.angle_beta   90.00
_cell.angle_gamma   90.00
#
_symmetry.space_group_name_H-M   'P 1'
#
loop_
_entity.id
_entity.type
_entity.pdbx_description
1 polymer ?
#
loop_
_entity_poly.entity_id
_entity_poly.type
_entity_poly.pdbx_seq_one_letter_code
_entity_poly.pdbx_strand_id
1 'polypeptide(L)'
;MREMVKELKEFGVEAYGYDHLLSKEEIKGFGVKAFDSLDMKIDCVIVAVAHDGFKKMKLDEIKKFMKDKPVLIDVRGMFDVEKAEKEGFYYKRL
;
A
#
# COMPACT_ATOMS: atom_id res chain seq x y z
N MET A 1 5.44 4.86 -11.15
CA MET A 1 4.18 4.96 -10.37
C MET A 1 2.96 5.13 -11.27
N ARG A 2 2.92 6.12 -12.17
CA ARG A 2 1.77 6.32 -13.08
C ARG A 2 1.49 5.10 -13.98
N GLU A 3 2.51 4.47 -14.55
CA GLU A 3 2.35 3.23 -15.35
C GLU A 3 1.72 2.10 -14.52
N MET A 4 2.25 1.81 -13.33
CA MET A 4 1.69 0.81 -12.41
C MET A 4 0.22 1.10 -12.08
N VAL A 5 -0.13 2.36 -11.79
CA VAL A 5 -1.52 2.76 -11.52
C VAL A 5 -2.41 2.55 -12.74
N LYS A 6 -1.90 2.86 -13.93
CA LYS A 6 -2.62 2.66 -15.19
C LYS A 6 -2.91 1.18 -15.43
N GLU A 7 -1.90 0.32 -15.32
CA GLU A 7 -2.06 -1.14 -15.47
C GLU A 7 -3.07 -1.70 -14.47
N LEU A 8 -2.95 -1.35 -13.18
CA LEU A 8 -3.90 -1.79 -12.15
C LEU A 8 -5.34 -1.42 -12.52
N LYS A 9 -5.55 -0.20 -13.01
CA LYS A 9 -6.88 0.25 -13.47
C LYS A 9 -7.37 -0.48 -14.71
N GLU A 10 -6.50 -0.84 -15.64
CA GLU A 10 -6.85 -1.66 -16.82
C GLU A 10 -7.37 -3.05 -16.42
N PHE A 11 -6.89 -3.59 -15.30
CA PHE A 11 -7.41 -4.81 -14.68
C PHE A 11 -8.64 -4.59 -13.77
N GLY A 12 -9.20 -3.38 -13.74
CA GLY A 12 -10.38 -3.04 -12.93
C GLY A 12 -10.10 -2.80 -11.44
N VAL A 13 -8.83 -2.62 -11.06
CA VAL A 13 -8.46 -2.32 -9.66
C VAL A 13 -8.74 -0.86 -9.34
N GLU A 14 -9.44 -0.63 -8.22
CA GLU A 14 -9.59 0.70 -7.66
C GLU A 14 -8.35 1.07 -6.83
N ALA A 15 -7.56 2.03 -7.34
CA ALA A 15 -6.30 2.41 -6.74
C ALA A 15 -6.39 3.69 -5.88
N TYR A 16 -5.86 3.60 -4.67
CA TYR A 16 -5.70 4.70 -3.73
C TYR A 16 -4.22 4.95 -3.44
N GLY A 17 -3.85 6.19 -3.18
CA GLY A 17 -2.50 6.60 -2.83
C GLY A 17 -2.45 7.31 -1.48
N TYR A 18 -1.34 7.09 -0.77
CA TYR A 18 -1.03 7.77 0.48
C TYR A 18 0.47 8.08 0.51
N ASP A 19 0.81 9.34 0.77
CA ASP A 19 2.15 9.76 1.14
C ASP A 19 2.06 10.93 2.12
N HIS A 20 2.81 10.87 3.21
CA HIS A 20 2.83 11.93 4.22
C HIS A 20 3.53 13.21 3.74
N LEU A 21 4.32 13.12 2.66
CA LEU A 21 5.03 14.25 2.07
C LEU A 21 4.25 14.94 0.94
N LEU A 22 3.11 14.39 0.52
CA LEU A 22 2.36 14.87 -0.63
C LEU A 22 0.96 15.34 -0.22
N SER A 23 0.50 16.41 -0.86
CA SER A 23 -0.89 16.87 -0.75
C SER A 23 -1.86 15.90 -1.42
N LYS A 24 -3.15 16.01 -1.10
CA LYS A 24 -4.20 15.24 -1.78
C LYS A 24 -4.26 15.57 -3.29
N GLU A 25 -3.97 16.80 -3.71
CA GLU A 25 -3.88 17.12 -5.14
C GLU A 25 -2.68 16.44 -5.81
N GLU A 26 -1.51 16.45 -5.17
CA GLU A 26 -0.31 15.79 -5.69
C GLU A 26 -0.54 14.29 -5.86
N ILE A 27 -1.16 13.64 -4.85
CA ILE A 27 -1.56 12.23 -4.92
C ILE A 27 -2.52 11.98 -6.10
N LYS A 28 -3.56 12.81 -6.27
CA LYS A 28 -4.47 12.71 -7.40
C LYS A 28 -3.76 12.88 -8.75
N GLY A 29 -2.69 13.66 -8.79
CA GLY A 29 -1.82 13.82 -9.95
C GLY A 29 -1.21 12.51 -10.45
N PHE A 30 -1.06 11.49 -9.61
CA PHE A 30 -0.60 10.14 -10.02
C PHE A 30 -1.71 9.27 -10.62
N GLY A 31 -2.93 9.79 -10.70
CA GLY A 31 -4.09 9.06 -11.22
C GLY A 31 -4.75 8.15 -10.19
N VAL A 32 -4.48 8.30 -8.89
CA VAL A 32 -5.13 7.54 -7.81
C VAL A 32 -6.04 8.44 -6.98
N LYS A 33 -6.97 7.84 -6.24
CA LYS A 33 -7.71 8.58 -5.20
C LYS A 33 -6.80 8.77 -3.98
N ALA A 34 -6.92 9.90 -3.28
CA ALA A 34 -6.22 10.05 -2.00
C ALA A 34 -6.87 9.13 -0.96
N PHE A 35 -6.04 8.36 -0.24
CA PHE A 35 -6.50 7.54 0.88
C PHE A 35 -6.62 8.43 2.12
N ASP A 36 -7.85 8.70 2.58
CA ASP A 36 -8.09 9.60 3.72
C ASP A 36 -9.03 9.05 4.80
N SER A 37 -9.57 7.85 4.61
CA SER A 37 -10.59 7.30 5.49
C SER A 37 -10.04 6.13 6.31
N LEU A 38 -10.10 6.27 7.63
CA LEU A 38 -9.88 5.19 8.60
C LEU A 38 -10.94 4.09 8.50
N ASP A 39 -12.11 4.40 7.91
CA ASP A 39 -13.23 3.48 7.76
C ASP A 39 -13.13 2.62 6.50
N MET A 40 -12.23 2.98 5.57
CA MET A 40 -12.01 2.22 4.35
C MET A 40 -11.06 1.06 4.61
N LYS A 41 -11.50 -0.15 4.25
CA LYS A 41 -10.66 -1.36 4.27
C LYS A 41 -10.23 -1.73 2.87
N ILE A 42 -8.93 -1.97 2.69
CA ILE A 42 -8.32 -2.33 1.40
C ILE A 42 -7.92 -3.81 1.35
N ASP A 43 -7.96 -4.38 0.16
CA ASP A 43 -7.60 -5.78 -0.08
C ASP A 43 -6.07 -5.97 -0.17
N CYS A 44 -5.38 -4.95 -0.71
CA CYS A 44 -3.96 -4.99 -1.01
C CYS A 44 -3.26 -3.66 -0.70
N VAL A 45 -2.05 -3.74 -0.17
CA VAL A 45 -1.12 -2.62 0.01
C VAL A 45 0.11 -2.87 -0.85
N ILE A 46 0.47 -1.88 -1.66
CA ILE A 46 1.72 -1.88 -2.43
C ILE A 46 2.64 -0.81 -1.87
N VAL A 47 3.80 -1.24 -1.36
CA VAL A 47 4.83 -0.35 -0.83
C VAL A 47 5.83 -0.05 -1.95
N ALA A 48 5.56 1.03 -2.69
CA ALA A 48 6.34 1.40 -3.88
C ALA A 48 7.60 2.23 -3.56
N VAL A 49 7.62 2.90 -2.41
CA VAL A 49 8.68 3.83 -1.98
C VAL A 49 9.00 3.62 -0.50
N ALA A 50 10.28 3.76 -0.15
CA ALA A 50 10.79 3.57 1.21
C ALA A 50 11.22 4.91 1.83
N HIS A 51 10.33 5.91 1.83
CA HIS A 51 10.57 7.13 2.59
C HIS A 51 10.81 6.76 4.07
N ASP A 52 11.71 7.47 4.74
CA ASP A 52 12.10 7.15 6.12
C ASP A 52 10.91 7.14 7.10
N GLY A 53 9.84 7.90 6.78
CA GLY A 53 8.57 7.85 7.51
C GLY A 53 7.88 6.48 7.46
N PHE A 54 7.96 5.76 6.35
CA PHE A 54 7.38 4.43 6.21
C PHE A 54 8.24 3.33 6.83
N LYS A 55 9.55 3.52 6.99
CA LYS A 55 10.43 2.54 7.67
C LYS A 55 10.04 2.27 9.12
N LYS A 56 9.30 3.20 9.74
CA LYS A 56 8.80 3.06 11.11
C LYS A 56 7.44 2.41 11.20
N MET A 57 6.71 2.31 10.08
CA MET A 57 5.38 1.72 10.06
C MET A 57 5.50 0.21 10.30
N LYS A 58 4.68 -0.33 11.19
CA LYS A 58 4.70 -1.75 11.54
C LYS A 58 3.62 -2.51 10.76
N LEU A 59 3.82 -3.81 10.60
CA LEU A 59 2.88 -4.72 9.93
C LEU A 59 1.49 -4.69 10.59
N ASP A 60 1.41 -4.61 11.93
CA ASP A 60 0.15 -4.51 12.66
C ASP A 60 -0.61 -3.21 12.38
N GLU A 61 0.10 -2.12 12.12
CA GLU A 61 -0.50 -0.85 11.71
C GLU A 61 -1.07 -0.94 10.30
N ILE A 62 -0.33 -1.54 9.37
CA ILE A 62 -0.79 -1.77 7.99
C ILE A 62 -2.05 -2.64 8.01
N LYS A 63 -2.03 -3.72 8.80
CA LYS A 63 -3.15 -4.68 8.91
C LYS A 63 -4.45 -4.01 9.37
N LYS A 64 -4.38 -2.93 10.15
CA LYS A 64 -5.58 -2.17 10.58
C LYS A 64 -6.33 -1.54 9.41
N PHE A 65 -5.69 -1.30 8.27
CA PHE A 65 -6.35 -0.76 7.09
C PHE A 65 -6.86 -1.86 6.15
N MET A 66 -6.58 -3.13 6.44
CA MET A 66 -6.82 -4.22 5.52
C MET A 66 -8.01 -5.09 5.92
N LYS A 67 -8.57 -5.77 4.93
CA LYS A 67 -9.59 -6.82 5.13
C LYS A 67 -8.96 -8.13 5.60
N ASP A 68 -9.78 -9.15 5.82
CA ASP A 68 -9.42 -10.43 6.45
C ASP A 68 -8.31 -11.21 5.75
N LYS A 69 -8.10 -11.00 4.43
CA LYS A 69 -7.06 -11.63 3.63
C LYS A 69 -6.04 -10.58 3.14
N PRO A 70 -5.15 -10.10 4.01
CA PRO A 70 -4.30 -8.96 3.67
C PRO A 70 -3.19 -9.35 2.70
N VAL A 71 -3.16 -8.69 1.53
CA VAL A 71 -2.09 -8.81 0.53
C VAL A 71 -1.09 -7.65 0.68
N LEU A 72 0.19 -7.95 0.94
CA LEU A 72 1.25 -6.97 1.03
C LEU A 72 2.31 -7.20 -0.06
N ILE A 73 2.40 -6.25 -1.01
CA ILE A 73 3.42 -6.25 -2.06
C ILE A 73 4.49 -5.22 -1.70
N ASP A 74 5.69 -5.69 -1.43
CA ASP A 74 6.79 -4.88 -0.93
C ASP A 74 7.89 -4.76 -1.98
N VAL A 75 7.84 -3.68 -2.77
CA VAL A 75 8.77 -3.44 -3.89
C VAL A 75 10.16 -3.03 -3.40
N ARG A 76 10.27 -2.57 -2.15
CA ARG A 76 11.53 -2.05 -1.59
C ARG A 76 12.14 -2.97 -0.53
N GLY A 77 11.46 -4.05 -0.15
CA GLY A 77 11.92 -5.00 0.86
C GLY A 77 12.02 -4.35 2.24
N MET A 78 11.02 -3.56 2.62
CA MET A 78 10.94 -2.87 3.91
C MET A 78 10.58 -3.80 5.07
N PHE A 79 9.86 -4.89 4.79
CA PHE A 79 9.36 -5.82 5.80
C PHE A 79 10.07 -7.17 5.74
N ASP A 80 10.12 -7.83 6.88
CA ASP A 80 10.60 -9.21 6.98
C ASP A 80 9.52 -10.18 6.49
N VAL A 81 9.89 -11.10 5.58
CA VAL A 81 8.96 -12.04 4.96
C VAL A 81 8.36 -13.00 5.97
N GLU A 82 9.18 -13.61 6.84
CA GLU A 82 8.70 -14.58 7.81
C GLU A 82 7.74 -13.94 8.80
N LYS A 83 8.05 -12.71 9.23
CA LYS A 83 7.19 -11.96 10.13
C LYS A 83 5.86 -11.59 9.46
N ALA A 84 5.87 -11.14 8.20
CA ALA A 84 4.65 -10.82 7.47
C ALA A 84 3.75 -12.06 7.28
N GLU A 85 4.34 -13.20 6.91
CA GLU A 85 3.60 -14.46 6.78
C GLU A 85 3.04 -14.95 8.13
N LYS A 86 3.82 -14.86 9.21
CA LYS A 86 3.36 -15.18 10.58
C LYS A 86 2.20 -14.28 11.03
N GLU A 87 2.19 -13.03 10.60
CA GLU A 87 1.09 -12.10 10.83
C GLU A 87 -0.11 -12.34 9.88
N GLY A 88 -0.05 -13.34 9.01
CA GLY A 88 -1.16 -13.77 8.15
C GLY A 88 -1.30 -12.98 6.85
N PHE A 89 -0.26 -12.26 6.43
CA PHE A 89 -0.22 -11.62 5.14
C PHE A 89 0.07 -12.64 4.03
N TYR A 90 -0.59 -12.49 2.88
CA TYR A 90 0.03 -12.91 1.64
C TYR A 90 1.10 -11.86 1.30
N TYR A 91 2.36 -12.20 1.53
CA TYR A 91 3.49 -11.30 1.31
C TYR A 91 4.21 -11.64 0.01
N LYS A 92 4.50 -10.62 -0.81
CA LYS A 92 5.38 -10.77 -1.97
C LYS A 92 6.36 -9.61 -2.04
N ARG A 93 7.65 -9.97 -2.03
CA ARG A 93 8.73 -9.06 -2.41
C ARG A 93 9.00 -9.18 -3.90
N LEU A 94 9.22 -8.04 -4.56
CA LEU A 94 9.66 -7.94 -5.95
C LEU A 94 11.13 -7.51 -6.03
#